data_AF-Q86E86-F1
#
_entry.id   AF-Q86E86-F1
#
_cell.length_a   1.000
_cell.length_b   1.000
_cell.length_c   1.000
_cell.angle_alpha   90.00
_cell.angle_beta   90.00
_cell.angle_gamma   90.00
#
_symmetry.space_group_name_H-M   'P 1'
#
loop_
_entity.id
_entity.type
_entity.pdbx_description
1 polymer ?
#
loop_
_entity_poly.entity_id
_entity_poly.type
_entity_poly.pdbx_seq_one_letter_code
_entity_poly.pdbx_strand_id
1 'polypeptide(L)'
;MSDRRIPMLPPRWLKCPRMGDMILDIFIPFKTPLDNKFDHFIDPEDIFHVDDAFKTAGPYKLGLIIDLTKSHRFYSRREVTEHDCKYLKIECKGNEERPTLEQVNLFIQVVNQFLDNNPGNHKIGIVTVRDANILQAFIVLMDLTERDL
;
A
#
# COMPACT_ATOMS: atom_id res chain seq x y z
N MET A 1 19.78 27.27 -13.10
CA MET A 1 19.97 26.20 -12.09
C MET A 1 18.61 25.93 -11.49
N SER A 2 18.05 24.73 -11.68
CA SER A 2 16.70 24.41 -11.21
C SER A 2 16.64 24.51 -9.69
N ASP A 3 15.70 25.29 -9.18
CA ASP A 3 15.28 25.32 -7.79
C ASP A 3 14.86 23.91 -7.37
N ARG A 4 15.81 23.10 -6.89
CA ARG A 4 15.55 21.73 -6.43
C ARG A 4 14.87 21.84 -5.08
N ARG A 5 13.55 22.03 -5.09
CA ARG A 5 12.71 21.88 -3.91
C ARG A 5 13.01 20.51 -3.29
N ILE A 6 13.43 20.52 -2.03
CA ILE A 6 13.65 19.31 -1.24
C ILE A 6 12.37 18.47 -1.29
N PRO A 7 12.43 17.20 -1.73
CA PRO A 7 11.28 16.31 -1.69
C PRO A 7 10.80 16.16 -0.25
N MET A 8 9.62 16.69 0.06
CA MET A 8 9.09 16.61 1.42
C MET A 8 8.78 15.14 1.77
N LEU A 9 9.44 14.57 2.76
CA LEU A 9 9.09 13.23 3.25
C LEU A 9 7.66 13.21 3.81
N PRO A 10 6.94 12.08 3.72
CA PRO A 10 5.67 11.96 4.43
C PRO A 10 5.86 12.15 5.94
N PRO A 11 4.96 12.85 6.64
CA PRO A 11 5.10 13.05 8.08
C PRO A 11 5.18 11.72 8.84
N ARG A 12 6.12 11.61 9.79
CA ARG A 12 6.37 10.41 10.62
C ARG A 12 6.81 9.15 9.85
N TRP A 13 7.14 9.24 8.56
CA TRP A 13 7.52 8.08 7.75
C TRP A 13 8.73 7.31 8.30
N LEU A 14 9.73 8.02 8.83
CA LEU A 14 10.92 7.44 9.47
C LEU A 14 10.56 6.65 10.74
N LYS A 15 9.51 7.04 11.46
CA LYS A 15 9.05 6.37 12.69
C LYS A 15 8.09 5.20 12.42
N CYS A 16 7.65 5.06 11.17
CA CYS A 16 6.72 4.02 10.78
C CYS A 16 7.50 2.74 10.42
N PRO A 17 7.11 1.57 10.93
CA PRO A 17 7.68 0.30 10.47
C PRO A 17 7.45 0.15 8.95
N ARG A 18 8.36 -0.55 8.28
CA ARG A 18 8.27 -0.82 6.83
C ARG A 18 6.98 -1.58 6.49
N MET A 19 6.67 -2.58 7.30
CA MET A 19 5.60 -3.55 7.10
C MET A 19 4.91 -3.81 8.46
N GLY A 20 3.59 -3.98 8.44
CA GLY A 20 2.83 -4.41 9.62
C GLY A 20 2.46 -5.89 9.55
N ASP A 21 1.78 -6.37 10.59
CA ASP A 21 1.32 -7.75 10.66
C ASP A 21 0.30 -8.05 9.56
N MET A 22 0.33 -9.30 9.07
CA MET A 22 -0.62 -9.78 8.07
C MET A 22 -2.04 -9.81 8.64
N ILE A 23 -3.01 -9.37 7.85
CA ILE A 23 -4.42 -9.30 8.23
C ILE A 23 -5.22 -10.31 7.40
N LEU A 24 -6.03 -11.13 8.08
CA LEU A 24 -6.89 -12.17 7.50
C LEU A 24 -6.16 -13.20 6.61
N ASP A 25 -4.85 -13.38 6.79
CA ASP A 25 -3.99 -14.16 5.88
C ASP A 25 -4.08 -13.71 4.40
N ILE A 26 -4.48 -12.46 4.14
CA ILE A 26 -4.68 -11.95 2.77
C ILE A 26 -3.89 -10.66 2.56
N PHE A 27 -3.97 -9.74 3.52
CA PHE A 27 -3.47 -8.39 3.37
C PHE A 27 -2.17 -8.19 4.12
N ILE A 28 -1.18 -7.58 3.48
CA ILE A 28 0.07 -7.16 4.12
C ILE A 28 0.18 -5.64 4.05
N PRO A 29 0.04 -4.91 5.16
CA PRO A 29 0.15 -3.47 5.17
C PRO A 29 1.61 -3.02 5.08
N PHE A 30 1.89 -2.04 4.22
CA PHE A 30 3.18 -1.38 4.06
C PHE A 30 3.04 0.12 4.27
N LYS A 31 4.10 0.74 4.83
CA LYS A 31 4.29 2.18 4.58
C LYS A 31 4.66 2.40 3.12
N THR A 32 4.39 3.58 2.59
CA THR A 32 4.75 3.91 1.20
C THR A 32 6.25 3.74 0.97
N PRO A 33 6.68 2.95 -0.03
CA PRO A 33 8.04 3.00 -0.51
C PRO A 33 8.36 4.40 -1.02
N LEU A 34 9.64 4.77 -1.00
CA LEU A 34 10.16 6.02 -1.54
C LEU A 34 11.23 5.68 -2.58
N ASP A 35 11.17 6.29 -3.76
CA ASP A 35 12.17 6.09 -4.81
C ASP A 35 13.47 6.87 -4.52
N ASN A 36 14.49 6.62 -5.36
CA ASN A 36 15.86 7.09 -5.16
C ASN A 36 16.05 8.60 -5.00
N LYS A 37 15.05 9.41 -5.38
CA LYS A 37 15.11 10.87 -5.19
C LYS A 37 15.04 11.28 -3.72
N PHE A 38 14.62 10.37 -2.83
CA PHE A 38 14.55 10.59 -1.38
C PHE A 38 15.81 10.15 -0.63
N ASP A 39 16.70 9.35 -1.24
CA ASP A 39 17.82 8.68 -0.56
C ASP A 39 18.77 9.64 0.16
N HIS A 40 19.01 10.81 -0.44
CA HIS A 40 19.91 11.81 0.14
C HIS A 40 19.35 12.48 1.41
N PHE A 41 18.10 12.17 1.77
CA PHE A 41 17.39 12.73 2.93
C PHE A 41 17.04 11.67 3.99
N ILE A 42 17.45 10.42 3.79
CA ILE A 42 17.12 9.28 4.64
C ILE A 42 18.43 8.55 4.97
N ASP A 43 18.60 8.14 6.22
CA ASP A 43 19.75 7.32 6.59
C ASP A 43 19.71 5.98 5.82
N PRO A 44 20.85 5.44 5.34
CA PRO A 44 20.87 4.26 4.48
C PRO A 44 20.11 3.04 5.06
N GLU A 45 20.11 2.91 6.40
CA GLU A 45 19.40 1.87 7.13
C GLU A 45 17.87 2.01 7.13
N ASP A 46 17.36 3.22 6.91
CA ASP A 46 15.93 3.55 6.88
C ASP A 46 15.34 3.57 5.46
N ILE A 47 16.17 3.54 4.42
CA ILE A 47 15.74 3.49 3.01
C ILE A 47 14.78 2.32 2.80
N PHE A 48 13.70 2.57 2.06
CA PHE A 48 12.70 1.56 1.76
C PHE A 48 12.14 1.77 0.36
N HIS A 49 12.70 1.03 -0.59
CA HIS A 49 12.27 1.01 -1.97
C HIS A 49 11.20 -0.06 -2.22
N VAL A 50 10.62 -0.05 -3.42
CA VAL A 50 9.65 -1.08 -3.85
C VAL A 50 10.28 -2.47 -3.74
N ASP A 51 11.53 -2.65 -4.20
CA ASP A 51 12.27 -3.90 -4.07
C ASP A 51 12.36 -4.40 -2.63
N ASP A 52 12.54 -3.50 -1.66
CA ASP A 52 12.62 -3.87 -0.26
C ASP A 52 11.26 -4.31 0.28
N ALA A 53 10.15 -3.78 -0.24
CA ALA A 53 8.81 -4.26 0.08
C ALA A 53 8.61 -5.72 -0.37
N PHE A 54 9.02 -6.05 -1.60
CA PHE A 54 8.96 -7.43 -2.12
C PHE A 54 9.89 -8.38 -1.36
N LYS A 55 11.13 -7.96 -1.05
CA LYS A 55 12.07 -8.76 -0.24
C LYS A 55 11.54 -8.99 1.18
N THR A 56 11.00 -7.96 1.81
CA THR A 56 10.48 -8.03 3.18
C THR A 56 9.21 -8.88 3.26
N ALA A 57 8.41 -8.96 2.19
CA ALA A 57 7.27 -9.87 2.10
C ALA A 57 7.69 -11.36 2.04
N GLY A 58 8.98 -11.65 1.84
CA GLY A 58 9.62 -12.94 2.11
C GLY A 58 8.92 -14.15 1.49
N PRO A 59 8.27 -15.02 2.31
CA PRO A 59 7.66 -16.27 1.85
C PRO A 59 6.38 -16.07 1.01
N TYR A 60 5.84 -14.85 0.99
CA TYR A 60 4.60 -14.54 0.31
C TYR A 60 4.88 -13.93 -1.07
N LYS A 61 4.06 -14.29 -2.06
CA LYS A 61 4.11 -13.67 -3.38
C LYS A 61 3.13 -12.50 -3.41
N LEU A 62 3.62 -11.27 -3.47
CA LEU A 62 2.74 -10.12 -3.71
C LEU A 62 2.23 -10.18 -5.15
N GLY A 63 0.94 -10.47 -5.30
CA GLY A 63 0.29 -10.55 -6.62
C GLY A 63 -0.48 -9.28 -6.99
N LEU A 64 -0.81 -8.47 -5.99
CA LEU A 64 -1.51 -7.21 -6.14
C LEU A 64 -1.03 -6.22 -5.07
N ILE A 65 -0.74 -4.99 -5.47
CA ILE A 65 -0.59 -3.84 -4.57
C ILE A 65 -1.78 -2.90 -4.77
N ILE A 66 -2.45 -2.57 -3.67
CA ILE A 66 -3.45 -1.50 -3.59
C ILE A 66 -2.83 -0.33 -2.83
N ASP A 67 -2.59 0.77 -3.55
CA ASP A 67 -2.06 2.00 -2.99
C ASP A 67 -3.19 2.94 -2.56
N LEU A 68 -3.32 3.14 -1.25
CA LEU A 68 -4.34 3.98 -0.63
C LEU A 68 -3.89 5.42 -0.42
N THR A 69 -2.67 5.76 -0.84
CA THR A 69 -2.15 7.12 -0.71
C THR A 69 -2.79 8.04 -1.75
N LYS A 70 -3.00 9.31 -1.38
CA LYS A 70 -3.44 10.35 -2.32
C LYS A 70 -2.33 10.78 -3.29
N SER A 71 -1.07 10.58 -2.93
CA SER A 71 0.05 11.13 -3.69
C SER A 71 0.60 10.12 -4.71
N HIS A 72 1.06 10.63 -5.86
CA HIS A 72 1.77 9.86 -6.88
C HIS A 72 3.28 10.14 -6.89
N ARG A 73 3.77 10.89 -5.89
CA ARG A 73 5.14 11.41 -5.90
C ARG A 73 6.15 10.49 -5.21
N PHE A 74 5.72 9.39 -4.61
CA PHE A 74 6.57 8.60 -3.71
C PHE A 74 7.42 7.57 -4.44
N TYR A 75 6.84 6.82 -5.36
CA TYR A 75 7.51 5.81 -6.17
C TYR A 75 6.75 5.63 -7.49
N SER A 76 7.37 4.98 -8.47
CA SER A 76 6.73 4.68 -9.74
C SER A 76 5.95 3.38 -9.66
N ARG A 77 4.69 3.38 -10.13
CA ARG A 77 3.92 2.13 -10.30
C ARG A 77 4.61 1.10 -11.21
N ARG A 78 5.56 1.53 -12.04
CA ARG A 78 6.32 0.63 -12.92
C ARG A 78 7.20 -0.33 -12.13
N GLU A 79 7.82 0.18 -11.07
CA GLU A 79 8.66 -0.61 -10.16
C GLU A 79 7.86 -1.78 -9.57
N VAL A 80 6.57 -1.59 -9.27
CA VAL A 80 5.69 -2.69 -8.82
C VAL A 80 5.41 -3.69 -9.95
N THR A 81 5.04 -3.21 -11.13
CA THR A 81 4.65 -4.09 -12.25
C THR A 81 5.82 -4.88 -12.82
N GLU A 82 7.05 -4.42 -12.63
CA GLU A 82 8.28 -5.14 -13.00
C GLU A 82 8.49 -6.41 -12.15
N HIS A 83 7.86 -6.51 -10.98
CA HIS A 83 7.83 -7.71 -10.13
C HIS A 83 6.68 -8.69 -10.44
N ASP A 84 6.07 -8.62 -11.65
CA ASP A 84 4.88 -9.43 -12.01
C ASP A 84 3.70 -9.24 -11.02
N CYS A 85 3.62 -8.04 -10.42
CA CYS A 85 2.59 -7.68 -9.46
C CYS A 85 1.63 -6.67 -10.06
N LYS A 86 0.33 -6.92 -9.93
CA LYS A 86 -0.69 -5.94 -10.32
C LYS A 86 -0.64 -4.72 -9.41
N TYR A 87 -1.06 -3.58 -9.93
CA TYR A 87 -1.09 -2.32 -9.18
C TYR A 87 -2.42 -1.60 -9.40
N LEU A 88 -3.06 -1.21 -8.30
CA LEU A 88 -4.24 -0.35 -8.28
C LEU A 88 -4.03 0.78 -7.28
N LYS A 89 -4.45 1.99 -7.64
CA LYS A 89 -4.50 3.11 -6.69
C LYS A 89 -5.96 3.44 -6.36
N ILE A 90 -6.28 3.48 -5.08
CA ILE A 90 -7.57 3.95 -4.57
C ILE A 90 -7.27 5.16 -3.71
N GLU A 91 -7.44 6.36 -4.27
CA GLU A 91 -7.02 7.59 -3.60
C GLU A 91 -7.91 7.92 -2.40
N CYS A 92 -7.53 7.48 -1.21
CA CYS A 92 -8.19 7.86 0.02
C CYS A 92 -7.78 9.29 0.41
N LYS A 93 -8.75 10.11 0.82
CA LYS A 93 -8.45 11.41 1.43
C LYS A 93 -7.75 11.11 2.77
N GLY A 94 -6.50 11.56 2.90
CA GLY A 94 -5.70 11.29 4.09
C GLY A 94 -6.29 11.96 5.35
N ASN A 95 -6.00 11.36 6.50
CA ASN A 95 -6.46 11.74 7.85
C ASN A 95 -7.97 11.71 8.06
N GLU A 96 -8.42 10.63 8.73
CA GLU A 96 -9.68 10.56 9.50
C GLU A 96 -10.97 10.49 8.69
N GLU A 97 -10.93 10.66 7.37
CA GLU A 97 -12.10 10.45 6.51
C GLU A 97 -12.22 8.96 6.16
N ARG A 98 -13.37 8.36 6.51
CA ARG A 98 -13.72 6.99 6.11
C ARG A 98 -13.71 6.89 4.57
N PRO A 99 -13.34 5.74 4.00
CA PRO A 99 -13.45 5.55 2.56
C PRO A 99 -14.90 5.72 2.11
N THR A 100 -15.10 6.24 0.90
CA THR A 100 -16.44 6.36 0.34
C THR A 100 -17.01 5.00 -0.03
N LEU A 101 -18.33 4.89 -0.17
CA LEU A 101 -18.98 3.64 -0.59
C LEU A 101 -18.43 3.14 -1.94
N GLU A 102 -18.16 4.04 -2.88
CA GLU A 102 -17.55 3.70 -4.17
C GLU A 102 -16.14 3.11 -4.02
N GLN A 103 -15.33 3.69 -3.12
CA GLN A 103 -13.99 3.17 -2.83
C GLN A 103 -14.06 1.80 -2.19
N VAL A 104 -14.98 1.60 -1.24
CA VAL A 104 -15.20 0.30 -0.57
C VAL A 104 -15.66 -0.74 -1.58
N ASN A 105 -16.63 -0.42 -2.44
CA ASN A 105 -17.13 -1.34 -3.46
C ASN A 105 -16.04 -1.72 -4.46
N LEU A 106 -15.23 -0.75 -4.91
CA LEU A 106 -14.08 -1.02 -5.77
C LEU A 106 -13.05 -1.92 -5.09
N PHE A 107 -12.75 -1.66 -3.81
CA PHE A 107 -11.84 -2.48 -3.03
C PHE A 107 -12.35 -3.93 -2.93
N ILE A 108 -13.62 -4.13 -2.56
CA ILE A 108 -14.28 -5.45 -2.48
C ILE A 108 -14.18 -6.17 -3.82
N GLN A 109 -14.60 -5.52 -4.90
CA GLN A 109 -14.61 -6.11 -6.25
C GLN A 109 -13.21 -6.60 -6.64
N VAL A 110 -12.19 -5.78 -6.41
CA VAL A 110 -10.81 -6.09 -6.79
C VAL A 110 -10.22 -7.19 -5.92
N VAL A 111 -10.49 -7.19 -4.62
CA VAL A 111 -10.07 -8.24 -3.69
C VAL A 111 -10.70 -9.57 -4.08
N ASN A 112 -12.01 -9.61 -4.29
CA ASN A 112 -12.72 -10.86 -4.66
C ASN A 112 -12.18 -11.40 -5.98
N GLN A 113 -12.06 -10.54 -6.99
CA GLN A 113 -11.46 -10.95 -8.27
C GLN A 113 -10.02 -11.45 -8.11
N PHE A 114 -9.22 -10.86 -7.22
CA PHE A 114 -7.86 -11.34 -6.97
C PHE A 114 -7.86 -12.73 -6.34
N LEU A 115 -8.67 -12.93 -5.29
CA LEU A 115 -8.76 -14.19 -4.55
C LEU A 115 -9.25 -15.33 -5.44
N ASP A 116 -10.25 -15.08 -6.29
CA ASP A 116 -10.78 -16.08 -7.22
C ASP A 116 -9.74 -16.57 -8.24
N ASN A 117 -8.83 -15.68 -8.65
CA ASN A 117 -7.86 -15.96 -9.71
C ASN A 117 -6.48 -16.40 -9.19
N ASN A 118 -6.19 -16.24 -7.89
CA ASN A 118 -4.84 -16.45 -7.34
C ASN A 118 -4.90 -17.26 -6.04
N PRO A 119 -5.24 -18.56 -6.10
CA PRO A 119 -5.22 -19.42 -4.92
C PRO A 119 -3.78 -19.63 -4.40
N GLY A 120 -3.64 -19.80 -3.09
CA GLY A 120 -2.37 -20.20 -2.45
C GLY A 120 -1.63 -19.07 -1.75
N ASN A 121 -0.32 -18.93 -2.03
CA ASN A 121 0.57 -18.02 -1.31
C ASN A 121 0.58 -16.57 -1.84
N HIS A 122 -0.32 -16.24 -2.76
CA HIS A 122 -0.46 -14.89 -3.29
C HIS A 122 -1.16 -14.00 -2.27
N LYS A 123 -0.55 -12.86 -1.95
CA LYS A 123 -1.08 -11.89 -0.98
C LYS A 123 -1.27 -10.51 -1.63
N ILE A 124 -2.11 -9.69 -1.00
CA ILE A 124 -2.39 -8.32 -1.40
C ILE A 124 -1.58 -7.37 -0.52
N GLY A 125 -0.69 -6.60 -1.13
CA GLY A 125 0.02 -5.51 -0.50
C GLY A 125 -0.84 -4.27 -0.36
N ILE A 126 -0.92 -3.67 0.82
CA ILE A 126 -1.68 -2.44 1.05
C ILE A 126 -0.73 -1.30 1.41
N VAL A 127 -0.58 -0.33 0.51
CA VAL A 127 0.32 0.81 0.71
C VAL A 127 -0.42 1.98 1.36
N THR A 128 0.11 2.45 2.50
CA THR A 128 -0.43 3.61 3.23
C THR A 128 0.68 4.63 3.53
N VAL A 129 0.32 5.85 3.92
CA VAL A 129 1.32 6.90 4.25
C VAL A 129 1.92 6.70 5.66
N ARG A 130 1.15 6.14 6.60
CA ARG A 130 1.52 6.11 8.03
C ARG A 130 1.04 4.88 8.79
N ASP A 131 -0.24 4.53 8.71
CA ASP A 131 -0.82 3.46 9.54
C ASP A 131 -1.83 2.62 8.76
N ALA A 132 -2.00 1.38 9.20
CA ALA A 132 -3.00 0.45 8.66
C ALA A 132 -4.43 0.82 9.07
N ASN A 133 -4.66 1.96 9.73
CA ASN A 133 -5.99 2.36 10.21
C ASN A 133 -7.01 2.48 9.07
N ILE A 134 -6.55 2.94 7.89
CA ILE A 134 -7.41 3.00 6.70
C ILE A 134 -7.77 1.59 6.23
N LEU A 135 -6.82 0.64 6.22
CA LEU A 135 -7.09 -0.74 5.86
C LEU A 135 -8.11 -1.39 6.80
N GLN A 136 -7.98 -1.15 8.12
CA GLN A 136 -8.96 -1.63 9.09
C GLN A 136 -10.36 -1.07 8.81
N ALA A 137 -10.47 0.19 8.39
CA ALA A 137 -11.75 0.78 8.00
C ALA A 137 -12.35 0.11 6.76
N PHE A 138 -11.54 -0.21 5.74
CA PHE A 138 -12.01 -1.00 4.61
C PHE A 138 -12.51 -2.37 5.07
N ILE A 139 -11.72 -3.12 5.84
CA ILE A 139 -12.09 -4.46 6.30
C ILE A 139 -13.39 -4.45 7.10
N VAL A 140 -13.55 -3.51 8.03
CA VAL A 140 -14.80 -3.37 8.80
C VAL A 140 -16.00 -3.08 7.89
N LEU A 141 -15.82 -2.24 6.88
CA LEU A 141 -16.91 -1.91 5.95
C LEU A 141 -17.22 -3.07 5.00
N MET A 142 -16.23 -3.84 4.55
CA MET A 142 -16.43 -5.08 3.79
C MET A 142 -17.30 -6.06 4.57
N ASP A 143 -16.93 -6.32 5.83
CA ASP A 143 -17.66 -7.20 6.73
C ASP A 143 -19.12 -6.76 6.94
N LEU A 144 -19.38 -5.45 6.98
CA LEU A 144 -20.74 -4.92 7.11
C LEU A 144 -21.53 -5.09 5.81
N THR A 145 -20.91 -4.82 4.65
CA THR A 145 -21.57 -4.99 3.35
C THR A 145 -21.91 -6.44 3.03
N GLU A 146 -21.11 -7.40 3.51
CA GLU A 146 -21.40 -8.83 3.31
C GLU A 146 -22.49 -9.37 4.26
N ARG A 147 -22.75 -8.69 5.39
CA ARG A 147 -23.82 -9.05 6.34
C ARG A 147 -25.20 -8.50 5.97
N ASP A 148 -25.24 -7.48 5.11
CA ASP A 148 -26.47 -6.84 4.62
C ASP A 148 -27.01 -7.47 3.31
N LEU A 149 -26.39 -8.56 2.84
CA LEU A 149 -26.80 -9.37 1.68
C LEU A 149 -27.31 -10.75 2.11
#